data_AF-A0A0P6S971-F1
#
_entry.id   AF-A0A0P6S971-F1
#
_cell.length_a   1.000
_cell.length_b   1.000
_cell.length_c   1.000
_cell.angle_alpha   90.00
_cell.angle_beta   90.00
_cell.angle_gamma   90.00
#
_symmetry.space_group_name_H-M   'P 1'
#
loop_
_entity.id
_entity.type
_entity.pdbx_description
1 polymer ?
#
loop_
_entity_poly.entity_id
_entity_poly.type
_entity_poly.pdbx_seq_one_letter_code
_entity_poly.pdbx_strand_id
1 'polypeptide(L)'
;MIKKAYLSVCLLLTVIALAACQASQTKTNHHNTSKTAKTTHKQEKAGKSNTKTPDQIDKEEGIDVEQVVVSISDDGFVTSHGDHYHFYNGNVPFDSIFSSEVLAPEDYSLNTSDIINDVKNGYVIKLDDHYYVYFTDKEQADNLRQENE
;
A
#
# COMPACT_ATOMS: atom_id res chain seq x y z
N MET A 1 -51.16 -33.80 20.14
CA MET A 1 -51.32 -35.03 19.34
C MET A 1 -50.59 -34.84 18.00
N ILE A 2 -49.60 -35.71 17.72
CA ILE A 2 -49.11 -36.20 16.40
C ILE A 2 -48.57 -35.12 15.41
N LYS A 3 -47.27 -34.81 15.36
CA LYS A 3 -46.15 -35.46 14.60
C LYS A 3 -46.46 -35.92 13.17
N LYS A 4 -45.88 -35.25 12.16
CA LYS A 4 -45.19 -35.88 11.00
C LYS A 4 -44.02 -35.01 10.54
N ALA A 5 -42.82 -35.42 10.91
CA ALA A 5 -41.57 -35.13 10.19
C ALA A 5 -41.38 -36.21 9.11
N TYR A 6 -40.31 -36.07 8.31
CA TYR A 6 -39.81 -36.99 7.27
C TYR A 6 -40.54 -36.87 5.93
N LEU A 7 -39.92 -36.84 4.74
CA LEU A 7 -38.54 -37.08 4.32
C LEU A 7 -38.59 -36.97 2.79
N SER A 8 -37.82 -36.09 2.16
CA SER A 8 -37.37 -36.31 0.78
C SER A 8 -36.07 -35.55 0.54
N VAL A 9 -35.04 -36.06 1.22
CA VAL A 9 -33.67 -35.98 0.73
C VAL A 9 -33.51 -37.12 -0.26
N CYS A 10 -33.20 -36.78 -1.51
CA CYS A 10 -32.56 -37.57 -2.57
C CYS A 10 -32.98 -36.92 -3.90
N LEU A 11 -32.17 -36.67 -4.91
CA LEU A 11 -30.76 -36.88 -5.18
C LEU A 11 -30.59 -36.44 -6.66
N LEU A 12 -29.37 -36.05 -7.06
CA LEU A 12 -28.86 -35.90 -8.44
C LEU A 12 -29.23 -34.62 -9.20
N LEU A 13 -28.27 -33.71 -9.41
CA LEU A 13 -27.16 -33.76 -10.38
C LEU A 13 -27.65 -33.57 -11.83
N THR A 14 -27.53 -32.33 -12.32
CA THR A 14 -27.24 -32.07 -13.74
C THR A 14 -26.21 -30.96 -13.86
N VAL A 15 -24.94 -31.38 -13.89
CA VAL A 15 -23.80 -30.68 -14.51
C VAL A 15 -24.04 -30.60 -16.02
N ILE A 16 -23.75 -29.47 -16.68
CA ILE A 16 -23.45 -29.26 -18.11
C ILE A 16 -23.26 -27.72 -18.29
N ALA A 17 -22.26 -27.14 -18.96
CA ALA A 17 -21.06 -27.64 -19.62
C ALA A 17 -20.10 -26.46 -19.92
N LEU A 18 -18.87 -26.83 -20.26
CA LEU A 18 -17.70 -26.03 -20.59
C LEU A 18 -17.80 -25.21 -21.90
N ALA A 19 -17.06 -24.10 -21.96
CA ALA A 19 -16.30 -23.62 -23.12
C ALA A 19 -15.23 -22.61 -22.62
N ALA A 20 -13.95 -22.97 -22.44
CA ALA A 20 -12.87 -23.20 -23.41
C ALA A 20 -12.23 -21.92 -23.98
N CYS A 21 -10.88 -21.86 -23.85
CA CYS A 21 -9.90 -21.15 -24.69
C CYS A 21 -9.78 -19.61 -24.48
N GLN A 22 -8.59 -18.99 -24.29
CA GLN A 22 -7.29 -19.25 -24.90
C GLN A 22 -6.09 -18.82 -24.03
N ALA A 23 -5.01 -19.59 -24.13
CA ALA A 23 -3.67 -19.22 -23.70
C ALA A 23 -3.06 -18.19 -24.67
N SER A 24 -2.60 -17.06 -24.15
CA SER A 24 -1.69 -16.17 -24.89
C SER A 24 -0.26 -16.49 -24.49
N GLN A 25 0.41 -17.26 -25.35
CA GLN A 25 1.86 -17.29 -25.43
C GLN A 25 2.34 -15.97 -26.06
N THR A 26 3.29 -15.30 -25.43
CA THR A 26 4.20 -14.40 -26.15
C THR A 26 5.62 -14.75 -25.75
N LYS A 27 6.28 -15.53 -26.63
CA LYS A 27 7.73 -15.57 -26.73
C LYS A 27 8.16 -14.39 -27.59
N THR A 28 9.01 -13.51 -27.08
CA THR A 28 9.89 -12.67 -27.91
C THR A 28 11.25 -12.48 -27.21
N ASN A 29 12.19 -13.28 -27.68
CA ASN A 29 13.61 -13.03 -27.96
C ASN A 29 14.43 -12.04 -27.10
N HIS A 30 15.47 -12.62 -26.50
CA HIS A 30 16.85 -12.13 -26.36
C HIS A 30 17.17 -10.70 -26.83
N HIS A 31 17.67 -9.88 -25.89
CA HIS A 31 18.82 -9.04 -26.14
C HIS A 31 19.82 -9.22 -24.98
N ASN A 32 20.98 -9.80 -25.28
CA ASN A 32 22.14 -9.85 -24.40
C ASN A 32 22.81 -8.47 -24.40
N THR A 33 22.98 -7.80 -23.25
CA THR A 33 24.12 -6.89 -23.04
C THR A 33 24.48 -6.84 -21.54
N SER A 34 25.66 -7.36 -21.24
CA SER A 34 26.56 -7.18 -20.09
C SER A 34 26.10 -6.53 -18.77
N LYS A 35 26.14 -7.36 -17.71
CA LYS A 35 26.74 -7.15 -16.37
C LYS A 35 27.02 -5.70 -15.92
N THR A 36 26.39 -5.29 -14.82
CA THR A 36 27.07 -4.74 -13.62
C THR A 36 26.17 -4.99 -12.41
N ALA A 37 26.72 -5.63 -11.38
CA ALA A 37 26.02 -6.08 -10.19
C ALA A 37 25.56 -4.90 -9.31
N LYS A 38 24.27 -4.87 -8.95
CA LYS A 38 23.77 -4.21 -7.73
C LYS A 38 22.66 -5.06 -7.13
N THR A 39 22.76 -5.19 -5.81
CA THR A 39 21.99 -5.97 -4.84
C THR A 39 20.49 -6.00 -5.07
N THR A 40 19.94 -7.21 -5.22
CA THR A 40 18.53 -7.50 -5.41
C THR A 40 17.83 -7.67 -4.06
N HIS A 41 17.17 -6.63 -3.56
CA HIS A 41 15.99 -6.82 -2.69
C HIS A 41 14.79 -7.01 -3.62
N LYS A 42 14.42 -8.27 -3.85
CA LYS A 42 13.32 -8.65 -4.74
C LYS A 42 12.02 -8.66 -3.94
N GLN A 43 11.32 -7.53 -3.87
CA GLN A 43 9.87 -7.52 -3.65
C GLN A 43 9.20 -7.53 -5.03
N GLU A 44 8.87 -8.73 -5.51
CA GLU A 44 8.02 -8.92 -6.68
C GLU A 44 6.57 -9.07 -6.25
N LYS A 45 5.77 -8.02 -6.43
CA LYS A 45 4.47 -8.00 -7.12
C LYS A 45 3.69 -6.74 -6.74
N ALA A 46 3.73 -5.72 -7.59
CA ALA A 46 2.67 -4.72 -7.68
C ALA A 46 2.08 -4.79 -9.09
N GLY A 47 0.77 -5.00 -9.17
CA GLY A 47 0.03 -5.02 -10.42
C GLY A 47 0.09 -3.65 -11.10
N LYS A 48 0.03 -3.65 -12.44
CA LYS A 48 -0.05 -2.43 -13.27
C LYS A 48 -1.25 -1.57 -12.85
N SER A 49 -0.99 -0.53 -12.07
CA SER A 49 -1.82 0.65 -11.84
C SER A 49 -0.89 1.84 -12.05
N ASN A 50 -1.27 2.86 -12.84
CA ASN A 50 -0.40 3.95 -13.32
C ASN A 50 0.69 4.33 -12.30
N THR A 51 1.91 3.85 -12.57
CA THR A 51 2.88 3.42 -11.54
C THR A 51 4.00 4.43 -11.34
N LYS A 52 3.67 5.71 -11.15
CA LYS A 52 4.71 6.70 -10.86
C LYS A 52 4.98 6.74 -9.36
N THR A 53 6.24 6.64 -8.98
CA THR A 53 6.66 6.90 -7.59
C THR A 53 6.58 8.40 -7.30
N PRO A 54 6.55 8.82 -6.02
CA PRO A 54 6.64 10.24 -5.67
C PRO A 54 7.74 10.99 -6.44
N ASP A 55 8.98 10.49 -6.42
CA ASP A 55 10.12 11.07 -7.15
C ASP A 55 9.92 11.23 -8.66
N GLN A 56 9.12 10.36 -9.27
CA GLN A 56 8.86 10.42 -10.71
C GLN A 56 7.85 11.52 -11.04
N ILE A 57 6.92 11.79 -10.12
CA ILE A 57 5.96 12.89 -10.24
C ILE A 57 6.68 14.22 -10.03
N ASP A 58 7.53 14.36 -9.00
CA ASP A 58 8.33 15.58 -8.77
C ASP A 58 9.09 16.01 -10.03
N LYS A 59 9.75 15.04 -10.68
CA LYS A 59 10.51 15.29 -11.90
C LYS A 59 9.65 15.69 -13.10
N GLU A 60 8.43 15.16 -13.18
CA GLU A 60 7.51 15.43 -14.28
C GLU A 60 6.84 16.80 -14.14
N GLU A 61 6.41 17.14 -12.92
CA GLU A 61 5.74 18.41 -12.64
C GLU A 61 6.73 19.57 -12.57
N GLY A 62 7.99 19.28 -12.22
CA GLY A 62 9.04 20.31 -12.11
C GLY A 62 8.73 21.32 -11.00
N ILE A 63 7.89 20.93 -10.04
CA ILE A 63 7.58 21.69 -8.84
C ILE A 63 8.56 21.23 -7.76
N ASP A 64 9.25 22.19 -7.15
CA ASP A 64 10.21 21.94 -6.07
C ASP A 64 9.53 22.21 -4.72
N VAL A 65 8.46 21.45 -4.43
CA VAL A 65 7.78 21.47 -3.13
C VAL A 65 7.75 20.06 -2.57
N GLU A 66 7.81 19.97 -1.25
CA GLU A 66 7.83 18.67 -0.58
C GLU A 66 6.50 17.94 -0.78
N GLN A 67 6.56 16.63 -1.04
CA GLN A 67 5.40 15.76 -0.95
C GLN A 67 5.20 15.29 0.49
N VAL A 68 4.07 15.67 1.08
CA VAL A 68 3.74 15.37 2.48
C VAL A 68 2.60 14.36 2.54
N VAL A 69 2.81 13.21 3.17
CA VAL A 69 1.77 12.19 3.39
C VAL A 69 0.71 12.74 4.35
N VAL A 70 -0.53 12.85 3.87
CA VAL A 70 -1.68 13.39 4.60
C VAL A 70 -2.75 12.33 4.90
N SER A 71 -2.69 11.17 4.25
CA SER A 71 -3.62 10.06 4.52
C SER A 71 -3.00 8.73 4.13
N ILE A 72 -3.34 7.67 4.87
CA ILE A 72 -2.87 6.30 4.66
C ILE A 72 -4.06 5.35 4.77
N SER A 73 -4.10 4.32 3.94
CA SER A 73 -5.17 3.33 3.84
C SER A 73 -4.64 1.95 3.49
N ASP A 74 -5.50 0.94 3.48
CA ASP A 74 -5.17 -0.43 3.07
C ASP A 74 -4.63 -0.51 1.63
N ASP A 75 -5.15 0.33 0.72
CA ASP A 75 -4.81 0.29 -0.71
C ASP A 75 -3.59 1.15 -1.06
N GLY A 76 -3.25 2.13 -0.22
CA GLY A 76 -2.32 3.19 -0.58
C GLY A 76 -2.27 4.38 0.37
N PHE A 77 -1.61 5.44 -0.07
CA PHE A 77 -1.49 6.69 0.67
C PHE A 77 -1.69 7.90 -0.25
N VAL A 78 -2.04 9.04 0.37
CA VAL A 78 -2.21 10.32 -0.31
C VAL A 78 -1.13 11.28 0.16
N THR A 79 -0.48 11.95 -0.79
CA THR A 79 0.41 13.09 -0.50
C THR A 79 -0.24 14.41 -0.92
N SER A 80 0.04 15.47 -0.18
CA SER A 80 -0.12 16.84 -0.62
C SER A 80 1.17 17.26 -1.34
N HIS A 81 1.04 17.86 -2.52
CA HIS A 81 2.14 18.39 -3.32
C HIS A 81 1.75 19.79 -3.78
N GLY A 82 2.16 20.81 -3.02
CA GLY A 82 1.74 22.19 -3.29
C GLY A 82 0.23 22.40 -3.07
N ASP A 83 -0.51 22.61 -4.15
CA ASP A 83 -1.94 22.93 -4.15
C ASP A 83 -2.86 21.74 -4.51
N HIS A 84 -2.30 20.55 -4.71
CA HIS A 84 -3.05 19.37 -5.10
C HIS A 84 -2.56 18.10 -4.39
N TYR A 85 -3.25 17.00 -4.66
CA TYR A 85 -3.01 15.72 -4.00
C TYR A 85 -2.70 14.60 -5.00
N HIS A 86 -1.82 13.68 -4.61
CA HIS A 86 -1.55 12.44 -5.33
C HIS A 86 -1.87 11.22 -4.50
N PHE A 87 -2.48 10.23 -5.14
CA PHE A 87 -2.67 8.91 -4.56
C PHE A 87 -1.64 7.93 -5.11
N TYR A 88 -1.03 7.16 -4.22
CA TYR A 88 -0.07 6.10 -4.53
C TYR A 88 -0.57 4.78 -3.96
N ASN A 89 -0.41 3.71 -4.73
CA ASN A 89 -0.79 2.37 -4.27
C ASN A 89 0.31 1.74 -3.41
N GLY A 90 -0.09 0.97 -2.41
CA GLY A 90 0.80 0.22 -1.53
C GLY A 90 1.35 1.03 -0.37
N ASN A 91 2.42 0.51 0.25
CA ASN A 91 2.96 1.07 1.48
C ASN A 91 3.68 2.39 1.25
N VAL A 92 3.66 3.24 2.29
CA VAL A 92 4.41 4.50 2.32
C VAL A 92 5.92 4.23 2.19
N PRO A 93 6.65 4.92 1.29
CA PRO A 93 8.10 4.82 1.18
C PRO A 93 8.84 5.16 2.48
N PHE A 94 10.02 4.57 2.67
CA PHE A 94 10.79 4.69 3.90
C PHE A 94 11.12 6.15 4.26
N ASP A 95 11.50 6.96 3.29
CA ASP A 95 11.97 8.34 3.45
C ASP A 95 10.88 9.41 3.30
N SER A 96 9.60 9.01 3.39
CA SER A 96 8.47 9.93 3.26
C SER A 96 8.43 11.00 4.36
N ILE A 97 7.88 12.17 3.99
CA ILE A 97 7.54 13.26 4.92
C ILE A 97 6.08 13.13 5.29
N PHE A 98 5.73 13.35 6.55
CA PHE A 98 4.39 13.12 7.11
C PHE A 98 3.77 14.41 7.63
N SER A 99 2.45 14.52 7.48
CA SER A 99 1.64 15.53 8.17
C SER A 99 1.42 15.13 9.63
N SER A 100 1.30 16.11 10.52
CA SER A 100 0.86 15.89 11.91
C SER A 100 -0.54 15.27 12.00
N GLU A 101 -1.36 15.38 10.95
CA GLU A 101 -2.70 14.77 10.87
C GLU A 101 -2.68 13.24 10.91
N VAL A 102 -1.60 12.63 10.45
CA VAL A 102 -1.42 11.17 10.48
C VAL A 102 -0.53 10.73 11.65
N LEU A 103 -0.21 11.61 12.59
CA LEU A 103 0.60 11.26 13.75
C LEU A 103 -0.19 10.35 14.71
N ALA A 104 0.45 9.30 15.20
CA ALA A 104 -0.16 8.43 16.20
C ALA A 104 -0.57 9.21 17.46
N PRO A 105 -1.65 8.78 18.16
CA PRO A 105 -2.06 9.41 19.40
C PRO A 105 -0.92 9.51 20.42
N GLU A 106 -0.87 10.61 21.17
CA GLU A 106 0.21 10.88 22.14
C GLU A 106 0.30 9.85 23.27
N ASP A 107 -0.81 9.21 23.62
CA ASP A 107 -0.93 8.18 24.66
C ASP A 107 -0.73 6.75 24.14
N TYR A 108 -0.49 6.59 22.84
CA TYR A 108 -0.23 5.28 22.24
C TYR A 108 1.15 4.75 22.65
N SER A 109 1.21 3.46 22.99
CA SER A 109 2.44 2.73 23.22
C SER A 109 2.62 1.66 22.14
N LEU A 110 3.78 1.67 21.49
CA LEU A 110 4.05 0.80 20.34
C LEU A 110 3.79 -0.67 20.65
N ASN A 111 2.90 -1.27 19.87
CA ASN A 111 2.68 -2.70 19.82
C ASN A 111 3.07 -3.22 18.45
N THR A 112 3.91 -4.26 18.42
CA THR A 112 4.46 -4.80 17.17
C THR A 112 3.40 -5.44 16.27
N SER A 113 2.23 -5.82 16.82
CA SER A 113 1.11 -6.31 16.00
C SER A 113 0.48 -5.25 15.11
N ASP A 114 0.67 -3.97 15.47
CA ASP A 114 0.02 -2.85 14.79
C ASP A 114 0.90 -2.33 13.64
N ILE A 115 2.17 -2.73 13.59
CA ILE A 115 3.14 -2.28 12.59
C ILE A 115 2.80 -2.85 11.22
N ILE A 116 2.66 -1.95 10.24
CA ILE A 116 2.39 -2.25 8.85
C ILE A 116 3.67 -2.23 8.03
N ASN A 117 4.49 -1.18 8.20
CA ASN A 117 5.81 -1.08 7.58
C ASN A 117 6.74 -0.12 8.33
N ASP A 118 8.04 -0.29 8.12
CA ASP A 118 9.06 0.61 8.64
C ASP A 118 9.15 1.88 7.81
N VAL A 119 9.43 3.01 8.48
CA VAL A 119 9.75 4.30 7.87
C VAL A 119 10.92 4.95 8.60
N LYS A 120 11.43 6.05 8.06
CA LYS A 120 12.50 6.81 8.67
C LYS A 120 12.03 7.27 10.05
N ASN A 121 12.84 6.92 11.05
CA ASN A 121 12.64 7.25 12.48
C ASN A 121 11.35 6.67 13.10
N GLY A 122 10.70 5.68 12.47
CA GLY A 122 9.40 5.23 12.94
C GLY A 122 8.76 4.07 12.17
N TYR A 123 7.45 3.94 12.35
CA TYR A 123 6.61 2.90 11.74
C TYR A 123 5.31 3.51 11.24
N VAL A 124 4.78 2.98 10.15
CA VAL A 124 3.35 3.09 9.87
C VAL A 124 2.65 2.01 10.69
N ILE A 125 1.63 2.42 11.46
CA ILE A 125 0.83 1.54 12.31
C ILE A 125 -0.65 1.60 11.92
N LYS A 126 -1.40 0.55 12.23
CA LYS A 126 -2.87 0.49 12.09
C LYS A 126 -3.53 0.28 13.45
N LEU A 127 -4.38 1.22 13.86
CA LEU A 127 -5.18 1.18 15.09
C LEU A 127 -6.65 1.34 14.74
N ASP A 128 -7.48 0.36 15.11
CA ASP A 128 -8.94 0.39 14.89
C ASP A 128 -9.32 0.87 13.48
N ASP A 129 -8.73 0.24 12.45
CA ASP A 129 -8.90 0.55 11.02
C ASP A 129 -8.41 1.94 10.56
N HIS A 130 -7.72 2.69 11.41
CA HIS A 130 -7.06 3.95 11.07
C HIS A 130 -5.55 3.78 11.03
N TYR A 131 -4.89 4.49 10.12
CA TYR A 131 -3.46 4.42 9.93
C TYR A 131 -2.76 5.67 10.45
N TYR A 132 -1.62 5.46 11.08
CA TYR A 132 -0.81 6.53 11.65
C TYR A 132 0.67 6.30 11.40
N VAL A 133 1.47 7.36 11.50
CA VAL A 133 2.92 7.29 11.68
C VAL A 133 3.25 7.38 13.17
N TYR A 134 4.07 6.46 13.65
CA TYR A 134 4.63 6.47 15.00
C TYR A 134 6.14 6.70 14.92
N PHE A 135 6.63 7.78 15.52
CA PHE A 135 8.06 8.05 15.63
C PHE A 135 8.64 7.43 16.91
N THR A 136 9.73 6.68 16.77
CA THR A 136 10.41 6.05 17.93
C THR A 136 11.11 7.07 18.81
N ASP A 137 11.55 8.17 18.22
CA ASP A 137 12.13 9.31 18.94
C ASP A 137 11.45 10.59 18.43
N LYS A 138 10.62 11.20 19.29
CA LYS A 138 9.87 12.41 18.97
C LYS A 138 10.78 13.62 18.74
N GLU A 139 11.99 13.62 19.30
CA GLU A 139 12.96 14.69 19.11
C GLU A 139 13.69 14.59 17.75
N GLN A 140 13.53 13.47 17.02
CA GLN A 140 14.15 13.20 15.72
C GLN A 140 13.14 13.12 14.56
N ALA A 141 11.94 13.68 14.71
CA ALA A 141 10.92 13.69 13.66
C ALA A 141 11.18 14.78 12.58
N ASP A 142 12.37 14.77 11.96
CA ASP A 142 12.74 15.72 10.90
C ASP A 142 11.88 15.60 9.64
N ASN A 143 11.24 14.45 9.46
CA ASN A 143 10.27 14.14 8.42
C ASN A 143 8.80 14.33 8.87
N LEU A 144 8.54 15.13 9.91
CA LEU A 144 7.20 15.57 10.29
C LEU A 144 6.99 17.04 9.90
N ARG A 145 5.81 17.37 9.39
CA ARG A 145 5.35 18.74 9.13
C ARG A 145 4.16 18.99 10.03
N GLN A 146 4.23 20.07 10.80
CA GLN A 146 3.07 20.56 11.52
C GLN A 146 2.11 21.18 10.51
N GLU A 147 0.81 21.13 10.81
CA GLU A 147 -0.15 21.94 10.10
C GLU A 147 0.29 23.42 10.23
N ASN A 148 0.42 24.11 9.10
CA ASN A 148 0.70 25.54 9.14
C ASN A 148 -0.55 26.24 9.69
N GLU A 149 -0.47 26.86 10.89
CA GLU A 149 -1.49 27.80 11.39
C GLU A 149 -1.65 29.03 10.47
#